data_AF-A0A841UQE3-F1
#
_entry.id   AF-A0A841UQE3-F1
#
_cell.length_a   1.000
_cell.length_b   1.000
_cell.length_c   1.000
_cell.angle_alpha   90.00
_cell.angle_beta   90.00
_cell.angle_gamma   90.00
#
_symmetry.space_group_name_H-M   'P 1'
#
loop_
_entity.id
_entity.type
_entity.pdbx_description
1 polymer ?
#
loop_
_entity_poly.entity_id
_entity_poly.type
_entity_poly.pdbx_seq_one_letter_code
_entity_poly.pdbx_strand_id
1 'polypeptide(L)'
;MRKPNRHFSLAFLFSSLALLATGNLTLSQTGNSIAQDQNAALQAVAKMTEGQRTYYQNNGNFRAQVDNVQEDFGVTLPKTFDYAIRTTSEAAYSYVIPARSTVSNQLKAYVGAAFITPNQDPKITTIICQNTNPGQTRPADPQLVRGNQFNNPGKLTLQCGDFSVQVPASEVNE
;
A
#
# COMPACT_ATOMS: atom_id res chain seq x y z
N MET A 1 -51.60 -55.45 -12.16
CA MET A 1 -51.42 -56.73 -11.43
C MET A 1 -49.94 -56.94 -11.10
N ARG A 2 -49.62 -57.75 -10.08
CA ARG A 2 -48.32 -58.42 -9.76
C ARG A 2 -46.98 -57.62 -9.82
N LYS A 3 -46.36 -57.45 -8.62
CA LYS A 3 -44.91 -57.60 -8.31
C LYS A 3 -44.52 -59.10 -8.29
N PRO A 4 -43.25 -59.55 -8.06
CA PRO A 4 -41.95 -58.86 -7.90
C PRO A 4 -40.97 -59.30 -9.05
N ASN A 5 -39.67 -59.70 -8.97
CA ASN A 5 -38.58 -59.92 -7.96
C ASN A 5 -37.21 -59.92 -8.72
N ARG A 6 -36.14 -59.21 -8.31
CA ARG A 6 -34.99 -59.55 -7.41
C ARG A 6 -33.83 -60.43 -7.95
N HIS A 7 -32.62 -60.09 -7.50
CA HIS A 7 -31.28 -60.74 -7.72
C HIS A 7 -30.72 -60.56 -9.16
N PHE A 8 -29.40 -60.59 -9.44
CA PHE A 8 -28.25 -61.20 -8.73
C PHE A 8 -27.00 -60.28 -8.73
N SER A 9 -25.95 -60.64 -7.98
CA SER A 9 -24.71 -59.85 -7.84
C SER A 9 -23.62 -60.24 -8.84
N LEU A 10 -22.70 -59.32 -9.17
CA LEU A 10 -21.29 -59.67 -9.33
C LEU A 10 -20.37 -58.45 -9.08
N ALA A 11 -19.23 -58.68 -8.42
CA ALA A 11 -18.19 -57.68 -8.24
C ALA A 11 -16.97 -58.05 -9.10
N PHE A 12 -16.41 -57.08 -9.82
CA PHE A 12 -15.14 -57.23 -10.51
C PHE A 12 -14.10 -56.30 -9.92
N LEU A 13 -13.09 -56.90 -9.29
CA LEU A 13 -11.85 -56.23 -8.92
C LEU A 13 -10.94 -56.18 -10.14
N PHE A 14 -10.63 -54.99 -10.64
CA PHE A 14 -9.49 -54.78 -11.52
C PHE A 14 -8.54 -53.76 -10.90
N SER A 15 -7.42 -54.29 -10.40
CA SER A 15 -6.27 -53.48 -10.01
C SER A 15 -5.58 -52.94 -11.26
N SER A 16 -5.33 -51.63 -11.29
CA SER A 16 -4.46 -50.97 -12.27
C SER A 16 -3.63 -49.91 -11.56
N LEU A 17 -2.48 -50.32 -11.05
CA LEU A 17 -1.50 -49.44 -10.42
C LEU A 17 -0.80 -48.60 -11.49
N ALA A 18 -1.12 -47.31 -11.57
CA ALA A 18 -0.47 -46.36 -12.47
C ALA A 18 0.24 -45.26 -11.66
N LEU A 19 1.46 -45.56 -11.16
CA LEU A 19 2.40 -44.50 -10.77
C LEU A 19 3.00 -43.89 -12.04
N LEU A 20 2.81 -42.59 -12.23
CA LEU A 20 3.80 -41.68 -12.80
C LEU A 20 3.45 -40.27 -12.32
N ALA A 21 4.45 -39.52 -11.85
CA ALA A 21 4.19 -38.35 -11.00
C ALA A 21 3.57 -37.18 -11.77
N THR A 22 2.46 -36.66 -11.28
CA THR A 22 1.97 -35.33 -11.63
C THR A 22 2.95 -34.29 -11.07
N GLY A 23 3.85 -33.82 -11.94
CA GLY A 23 4.75 -32.70 -11.65
C GLY A 23 3.98 -31.39 -11.50
N ASN A 24 3.34 -31.20 -10.34
CA ASN A 24 2.55 -30.02 -10.05
C ASN A 24 3.43 -28.77 -10.01
N LEU A 25 3.33 -27.93 -11.04
CA LEU A 25 4.02 -26.65 -11.18
C LEU A 25 3.45 -25.58 -10.22
N THR A 26 3.68 -25.73 -8.92
CA THR A 26 3.27 -24.76 -7.89
C THR A 26 4.27 -23.60 -7.76
N LEU A 27 4.47 -22.86 -8.85
CA LEU A 27 5.35 -21.68 -8.96
C LEU A 27 4.59 -20.51 -9.62
N SER A 28 3.60 -19.95 -8.90
CA SER A 28 2.88 -18.75 -9.35
C SER A 28 2.17 -17.98 -8.22
N GLN A 29 1.45 -18.68 -7.34
CA GLN A 29 0.51 -18.06 -6.38
C GLN A 29 1.15 -16.98 -5.48
N THR A 30 2.32 -17.25 -4.88
CA THR A 30 2.99 -16.32 -3.95
C THR A 30 3.42 -15.01 -4.62
N GLY A 31 3.84 -15.04 -5.88
CA GLY A 31 4.24 -13.81 -6.59
C GLY A 31 3.06 -12.87 -6.85
N ASN A 32 1.88 -13.44 -7.11
CA ASN A 32 0.65 -12.70 -7.32
C ASN A 32 0.17 -12.02 -6.01
N SER A 33 0.23 -12.72 -4.86
CA SER A 33 -0.17 -12.12 -3.58
C SER A 33 0.73 -10.96 -3.16
N ILE A 34 2.05 -11.06 -3.31
CA ILE A 34 2.98 -9.95 -2.99
C ILE A 34 2.66 -8.70 -3.82
N ALA A 35 2.36 -8.85 -5.11
CA ALA A 35 1.99 -7.73 -5.97
C ALA A 35 0.64 -7.09 -5.55
N GLN A 36 -0.32 -7.91 -5.14
CA GLN A 36 -1.63 -7.47 -4.65
C GLN A 36 -1.51 -6.72 -3.31
N ASP A 37 -0.77 -7.28 -2.34
CA ASP A 37 -0.45 -6.64 -1.06
C ASP A 37 0.24 -5.28 -1.25
N GLN A 38 1.28 -5.24 -2.09
CA GLN A 38 2.04 -4.01 -2.38
C GLN A 38 1.15 -2.93 -3.03
N ASN A 39 0.27 -3.31 -3.97
CA ASN A 39 -0.67 -2.38 -4.59
C ASN A 39 -1.75 -1.89 -3.59
N ALA A 40 -2.27 -2.78 -2.74
CA ALA A 40 -3.26 -2.39 -1.73
C ALA A 40 -2.66 -1.43 -0.69
N ALA A 41 -1.39 -1.61 -0.31
CA ALA A 41 -0.65 -0.65 0.51
C ALA A 41 -0.42 0.70 -0.18
N LEU A 42 -0.15 0.70 -1.49
CA LEU A 42 -0.07 1.94 -2.28
C LEU A 42 -1.41 2.68 -2.32
N GLN A 43 -2.52 1.96 -2.50
CA GLN A 43 -3.87 2.55 -2.47
C GLN A 43 -4.22 3.10 -1.08
N ALA A 44 -3.82 2.41 0.00
CA ALA A 44 -4.00 2.88 1.36
C ALA A 44 -3.22 4.18 1.63
N VAL A 45 -1.91 4.22 1.34
CA VAL A 45 -1.10 5.44 1.58
C VAL A 45 -1.55 6.61 0.70
N ALA A 46 -1.97 6.37 -0.55
CA ALA A 46 -2.50 7.41 -1.41
C ALA A 46 -3.79 8.03 -0.84
N LYS A 47 -4.76 7.18 -0.43
CA LYS A 47 -5.98 7.65 0.23
C LYS A 47 -5.72 8.38 1.55
N MET A 48 -4.80 7.90 2.39
CA MET A 48 -4.46 8.60 3.64
C MET A 48 -3.84 9.97 3.36
N THR A 49 -3.00 10.08 2.34
CA THR A 49 -2.33 11.35 1.97
C THR A 49 -3.31 12.36 1.41
N GLU A 50 -4.19 11.93 0.48
CA GLU A 50 -5.26 12.77 -0.03
C GLU A 50 -6.26 13.16 1.06
N GLY A 51 -6.56 12.26 1.99
CA GLY A 51 -7.36 12.56 3.18
C GLY A 51 -6.75 13.66 4.05
N GLN A 52 -5.44 13.65 4.29
CA GLN A 52 -4.76 14.76 4.99
C GLN A 52 -4.85 16.08 4.21
N ARG A 53 -4.72 16.04 2.87
CA ARG A 53 -4.86 17.21 2.00
C ARG A 53 -6.27 17.81 2.10
N THR A 54 -7.30 16.98 1.88
CA THR A 54 -8.71 17.37 1.94
C THR A 54 -9.13 17.84 3.35
N TYR A 55 -8.72 17.13 4.40
CA TYR A 55 -9.04 17.52 5.78
C TYR A 55 -8.40 18.86 6.13
N TYR A 56 -7.12 19.08 5.78
CA TYR A 56 -6.48 20.37 6.03
C TYR A 56 -7.19 21.51 5.27
N GLN A 57 -7.53 21.30 3.99
CA GLN A 57 -8.24 22.30 3.18
C GLN A 57 -9.60 22.71 3.80
N ASN A 58 -10.31 21.79 4.44
CA ASN A 58 -11.63 22.03 5.04
C ASN A 58 -11.58 22.53 6.50
N ASN A 59 -10.57 22.11 7.27
CA ASN A 59 -10.54 22.29 8.73
C ASN A 59 -9.36 23.14 9.25
N GLY A 60 -8.33 23.39 8.42
CA GLY A 60 -7.15 24.18 8.80
C GLY A 60 -6.15 23.46 9.73
N ASN A 61 -6.29 22.15 9.92
CA ASN A 61 -5.37 21.33 10.72
C ASN A 61 -5.21 19.93 10.12
N PHE A 62 -4.10 19.25 10.40
CA PHE A 62 -3.91 17.84 10.05
C PHE A 62 -4.53 16.89 11.10
N ARG A 63 -4.87 15.64 10.73
CA ARG A 63 -5.54 14.68 11.61
C ARG A 63 -4.60 13.54 12.02
N ALA A 64 -4.22 13.47 13.29
CA ALA A 64 -3.08 12.67 13.76
C ALA A 64 -3.36 11.17 14.07
N GLN A 65 -4.61 10.71 13.99
CA GLN A 65 -5.00 9.33 14.31
C GLN A 65 -5.36 8.56 13.03
N VAL A 66 -4.93 7.30 12.93
CA VAL A 66 -5.15 6.44 11.76
C VAL A 66 -6.64 6.12 11.58
N ASP A 67 -7.29 5.61 12.62
CA ASP A 67 -8.70 5.16 12.61
C ASP A 67 -9.64 6.29 12.13
N ASN A 68 -9.38 7.51 12.61
CA ASN A 68 -10.03 8.75 12.18
C ASN A 68 -9.93 8.98 10.66
N VAL A 69 -8.72 8.93 10.10
CA VAL A 69 -8.50 9.11 8.65
C VAL A 69 -9.07 7.92 7.86
N GLN A 70 -9.10 6.72 8.46
CA GLN A 70 -9.71 5.54 7.88
C GLN A 70 -11.24 5.70 7.73
N GLU A 71 -11.89 6.25 8.76
CA GLU A 71 -13.34 6.51 8.81
C GLU A 71 -13.75 7.61 7.80
N ASP A 72 -13.18 8.82 7.92
CA ASP A 72 -13.56 9.98 7.07
C ASP A 72 -13.41 9.70 5.57
N PHE A 73 -12.34 8.99 5.17
CA PHE A 73 -11.94 8.83 3.77
C PHE A 73 -12.16 7.42 3.22
N GLY A 74 -12.86 6.56 3.99
CA GLY A 74 -13.19 5.19 3.60
C GLY A 74 -11.95 4.39 3.17
N VAL A 75 -10.89 4.45 3.97
CA VAL A 75 -9.61 3.79 3.64
C VAL A 75 -9.70 2.30 4.01
N THR A 76 -9.29 1.42 3.11
CA THR A 76 -9.09 0.01 3.42
C THR A 76 -7.63 -0.20 3.82
N LEU A 77 -7.39 -0.74 5.01
CA LEU A 77 -6.04 -1.00 5.53
C LEU A 77 -5.70 -2.50 5.50
N PRO A 78 -4.90 -2.98 4.52
CA PRO A 78 -4.34 -4.33 4.48
C PRO A 78 -3.64 -4.76 5.78
N LYS A 79 -4.04 -5.91 6.33
CA LYS A 79 -3.44 -6.52 7.54
C LYS A 79 -2.00 -7.00 7.36
N THR A 80 -1.47 -6.95 6.14
CA THR A 80 -0.07 -7.22 5.78
C THR A 80 0.85 -6.03 6.06
N PHE A 81 0.30 -4.88 6.51
CA PHE A 81 1.04 -3.67 6.87
C PHE A 81 0.60 -3.11 8.23
N ASP A 82 1.53 -2.47 8.92
CA ASP A 82 1.33 -1.63 10.09
C ASP A 82 1.21 -0.16 9.65
N TYR A 83 0.43 0.64 10.38
CA TYR A 83 0.06 2.01 10.00
C TYR A 83 0.42 3.00 11.10
N ALA A 84 0.87 4.20 10.70
CA ALA A 84 1.09 5.31 11.60
C ALA A 84 0.83 6.64 10.90
N ILE A 85 0.46 7.66 11.68
CA ILE A 85 0.46 9.06 11.24
C ILE A 85 1.33 9.87 12.19
N ARG A 86 2.11 10.81 11.63
CA ARG A 86 2.80 11.87 12.36
C ARG A 86 2.39 13.21 11.77
N THR A 87 2.13 14.21 12.60
CA THR A 87 1.77 15.57 12.16
C THR A 87 2.73 16.60 12.75
N THR A 88 2.90 17.73 12.07
CA THR A 88 3.49 18.98 12.58
C THR A 88 2.52 20.14 12.33
N SER A 89 2.95 21.37 12.60
CA SER A 89 2.33 22.62 12.13
C SER A 89 2.24 22.73 10.61
N GLU A 90 3.11 22.02 9.87
CA GLU A 90 3.42 22.27 8.45
C GLU A 90 3.21 21.06 7.55
N ALA A 91 3.09 19.85 8.10
CA ALA A 91 2.88 18.64 7.32
C ALA A 91 2.20 17.51 8.09
N ALA A 92 1.56 16.60 7.35
CA ALA A 92 1.18 15.27 7.80
C ALA A 92 1.96 14.20 7.05
N TYR A 93 2.34 13.14 7.76
CA TYR A 93 3.09 12.00 7.26
C TYR A 93 2.32 10.72 7.58
N SER A 94 1.88 10.00 6.55
CA SER A 94 1.14 8.74 6.63
C SER A 94 2.06 7.59 6.24
N TYR A 95 2.40 6.72 7.20
CA TYR A 95 3.32 5.60 6.99
C TYR A 95 2.55 4.29 6.83
N VAL A 96 3.00 3.47 5.88
CA VAL A 96 2.48 2.12 5.62
C VAL A 96 3.68 1.18 5.53
N ILE A 97 3.89 0.36 6.57
CA ILE A 97 5.14 -0.40 6.80
C ILE A 97 4.82 -1.90 6.83
N PRO A 98 5.54 -2.81 6.14
CA PRO A 98 5.21 -4.23 6.13
C PRO A 98 5.14 -4.83 7.54
N ALA A 99 4.02 -5.46 7.88
CA ALA A 99 3.77 -6.03 9.21
C ALA A 99 4.62 -7.29 9.46
N ARG A 100 4.83 -7.64 10.73
CA ARG A 100 5.67 -8.79 11.14
C ARG A 100 5.09 -10.12 10.63
N SER A 101 5.66 -10.61 9.54
CA SER A 101 5.14 -11.72 8.74
C SER A 101 6.26 -12.42 7.97
N THR A 102 5.98 -13.57 7.37
CA THR A 102 6.91 -14.30 6.47
C THR A 102 7.16 -13.58 5.14
N VAL A 103 6.39 -12.55 4.82
CA VAL A 103 6.44 -11.78 3.56
C VAL A 103 6.99 -10.36 3.73
N SER A 104 7.27 -9.91 4.96
CA SER A 104 7.73 -8.54 5.24
C SER A 104 8.99 -8.14 4.47
N ASN A 105 9.92 -9.07 4.25
CA ASN A 105 11.17 -8.88 3.49
C ASN A 105 10.98 -8.93 1.96
N GLN A 106 9.75 -9.09 1.47
CA GLN A 106 9.38 -9.02 0.05
C GLN A 106 8.57 -7.75 -0.26
N LEU A 107 7.90 -7.19 0.76
CA LEU A 107 7.11 -5.96 0.67
C LEU A 107 7.96 -4.73 1.00
N LYS A 108 7.63 -3.60 0.39
CA LYS A 108 8.28 -2.29 0.59
C LYS A 108 7.37 -1.33 1.34
N ALA A 109 7.93 -0.63 2.33
CA ALA A 109 7.22 0.43 3.04
C ALA A 109 7.04 1.70 2.19
N TYR A 110 5.96 2.44 2.49
CA TYR A 110 5.66 3.75 1.95
C TYR A 110 5.55 4.81 3.05
N VAL A 111 5.87 6.04 2.69
CA VAL A 111 5.42 7.24 3.40
C VAL A 111 4.78 8.18 2.38
N GLY A 112 3.53 8.55 2.63
CA GLY A 112 2.86 9.65 1.95
C GLY A 112 2.88 10.89 2.82
N ALA A 113 3.13 12.05 2.22
CA ALA A 113 3.20 13.31 2.95
C ALA A 113 2.37 14.40 2.26
N ALA A 114 1.71 15.23 3.07
CA ALA A 114 0.99 16.42 2.65
C ALA A 114 1.62 17.64 3.35
N PHE A 115 1.99 18.67 2.60
CA PHE A 115 2.76 19.82 3.09
C PHE A 115 2.02 21.13 2.85
N ILE A 116 2.09 22.06 3.82
CA ILE A 116 1.61 23.43 3.61
C ILE A 116 2.62 24.20 2.75
N THR A 117 2.13 24.71 1.63
CA THR A 117 2.87 25.48 0.63
C THR A 117 2.24 26.87 0.50
N PRO A 118 2.35 27.75 1.52
CA PRO A 118 1.45 28.90 1.68
C PRO A 118 1.63 30.02 0.64
N ASN A 119 2.75 29.99 -0.10
CA ASN A 119 3.10 30.94 -1.16
C ASN A 119 3.04 30.29 -2.56
N GLN A 120 2.37 29.14 -2.69
CA GLN A 120 2.18 28.43 -3.95
C GLN A 120 0.70 28.06 -4.11
N ASP A 121 0.26 27.88 -5.35
CA ASP A 121 -0.86 27.01 -5.66
C ASP A 121 -0.27 25.64 -6.04
N PRO A 122 -0.84 24.52 -5.55
CA PRO A 122 -1.85 24.44 -4.50
C PRO A 122 -1.25 24.79 -3.13
N LYS A 123 -2.09 25.28 -2.22
CA LYS A 123 -1.69 25.60 -0.83
C LYS A 123 -1.33 24.38 0.02
N ILE A 124 -1.72 23.18 -0.44
CA ILE A 124 -1.27 21.90 0.10
C ILE A 124 -0.83 21.03 -1.07
N THR A 125 0.46 20.70 -1.13
CA THR A 125 1.02 19.73 -2.10
C THR A 125 1.27 18.38 -1.42
N THR A 126 1.33 17.30 -2.19
CA THR A 126 1.54 15.94 -1.69
C THR A 126 2.64 15.19 -2.42
N ILE A 127 3.23 14.17 -1.79
CA ILE A 127 4.16 13.20 -2.41
C ILE A 127 4.02 11.84 -1.73
N ILE A 128 4.22 10.74 -2.47
CA ILE A 128 4.41 9.40 -1.89
C ILE A 128 5.81 8.89 -2.22
N CYS A 129 6.51 8.44 -1.19
CA CYS A 129 7.85 7.88 -1.26
C CYS A 129 7.82 6.40 -0.86
N GLN A 130 8.62 5.57 -1.53
CA GLN A 130 8.74 4.13 -1.30
C GLN A 130 10.21 3.78 -0.99
N ASN A 131 10.47 2.92 -0.02
CA ASN A 131 11.83 2.42 0.22
C ASN A 131 12.40 1.73 -1.04
N THR A 132 13.69 1.95 -1.33
CA THR A 132 14.42 1.21 -2.37
C THR A 132 14.48 -0.28 -2.07
N ASN A 133 14.66 -0.64 -0.80
CA ASN A 133 14.73 -2.01 -0.30
C ASN A 133 13.44 -2.45 0.42
N PRO A 134 13.02 -3.72 0.31
CA PRO A 134 11.92 -4.27 1.08
C PRO A 134 12.29 -4.46 2.57
N GLY A 135 11.28 -4.72 3.41
CA GLY A 135 11.45 -4.90 4.86
C GLY A 135 10.73 -3.84 5.70
N GLN A 136 10.85 -3.98 7.02
CA GLN A 136 10.10 -3.21 8.02
C GLN A 136 10.69 -1.83 8.35
N THR A 137 11.70 -1.35 7.63
CA THR A 137 12.31 -0.04 7.89
C THR A 137 11.31 1.06 7.60
N ARG A 138 10.96 1.87 8.61
CA ARG A 138 10.16 3.09 8.41
C ARG A 138 10.90 4.00 7.40
N PRO A 139 10.25 4.42 6.29
CA PRO A 139 10.87 5.36 5.37
C PRO A 139 11.27 6.66 6.05
N ALA A 140 12.33 7.28 5.56
CA ALA A 140 12.71 8.63 5.99
C ALA A 140 11.66 9.64 5.55
N ASP A 141 11.44 10.66 6.37
CA ASP A 141 10.37 11.64 6.14
C ASP A 141 10.67 12.47 4.88
N PRO A 142 9.72 12.61 3.93
CA PRO A 142 9.89 13.50 2.79
C PRO A 142 10.11 14.94 3.26
N GLN A 143 10.75 15.75 2.42
CA GLN A 143 11.15 17.11 2.73
C GLN A 143 10.61 18.10 1.70
N LEU A 144 10.18 19.27 2.18
CA LEU A 144 9.83 20.42 1.35
C LEU A 144 11.08 21.31 1.24
N VAL A 145 11.89 21.10 0.21
CA VAL A 145 13.18 21.77 0.01
C VAL A 145 13.04 22.98 -0.90
N ARG A 146 13.96 23.94 -0.79
CA ARG A 146 14.06 25.04 -1.77
C ARG A 146 14.64 24.50 -3.08
N GLY A 147 13.91 24.66 -4.18
CA GLY A 147 14.36 24.23 -5.50
C GLY A 147 15.59 25.00 -5.99
N ASN A 148 16.44 24.33 -6.77
CA ASN A 148 17.65 24.90 -7.39
C ASN A 148 17.35 25.70 -8.68
N GLN A 149 16.11 26.14 -8.86
CA GLN A 149 15.62 26.81 -10.07
C GLN A 149 16.15 28.26 -10.11
N PHE A 150 17.18 28.53 -10.92
CA PHE A 150 17.79 29.88 -11.05
C PHE A 150 16.79 31.00 -11.40
N ASN A 151 15.71 30.66 -12.12
CA ASN A 151 14.63 31.56 -12.50
C ASN A 151 13.52 31.70 -11.45
N ASN A 152 13.47 30.83 -10.43
CA ASN A 152 12.56 30.96 -9.29
C ASN A 152 13.18 30.35 -8.01
N PRO A 153 14.11 31.06 -7.36
CA PRO A 153 14.76 30.60 -6.12
C PRO A 153 13.83 30.60 -4.90
N GLY A 154 12.56 31.01 -5.06
CA GLY A 154 11.51 30.88 -4.05
C GLY A 154 10.66 29.62 -4.18
N LYS A 155 10.73 28.89 -5.32
CA LYS A 155 9.92 27.68 -5.53
C LYS A 155 10.36 26.59 -4.57
N LEU A 156 9.40 26.04 -3.81
CA LEU A 156 9.62 24.84 -3.01
C LEU A 156 9.40 23.60 -3.88
N THR A 157 10.04 22.50 -3.53
CA THR A 157 10.05 21.24 -4.28
C THR A 157 10.05 20.08 -3.30
N LEU A 158 9.37 18.99 -3.65
CA LEU A 158 9.28 17.82 -2.80
C LEU A 158 10.45 16.87 -3.06
N GLN A 159 10.99 16.30 -1.99
CA GLN A 159 12.09 15.34 -2.04
C GLN A 159 11.81 14.18 -1.08
N CYS A 160 12.01 12.95 -1.54
CA CYS A 160 11.98 11.78 -0.66
C CYS A 160 13.21 11.75 0.25
N GLY A 161 13.02 11.34 1.50
CA GLY A 161 14.13 11.11 2.43
C GLY A 161 15.00 9.93 2.03
N ASP A 162 16.12 9.75 2.75
CA ASP A 162 17.13 8.74 2.46
C ASP A 162 16.56 7.32 2.25
N PHE A 163 17.21 6.59 1.34
CA PHE A 163 16.84 5.23 0.91
C PHE A 163 15.41 5.10 0.36
N SER A 164 14.75 6.20 0.01
CA SER A 164 13.41 6.21 -0.60
C SER A 164 13.43 6.85 -1.99
N VAL A 165 12.49 6.43 -2.85
CA VAL A 165 12.26 7.00 -4.18
C VAL A 165 10.81 7.45 -4.31
N GLN A 166 10.57 8.48 -5.12
CA GLN A 166 9.23 8.99 -5.41
C GLN A 166 8.44 7.95 -6.20
N VAL A 167 7.20 7.69 -5.79
CA VAL A 167 6.27 6.88 -6.58
C VAL A 167 5.80 7.73 -7.79
N PRO A 168 5.89 7.23 -9.03
CA PRO A 168 5.46 7.99 -10.21
C PRO A 168 4.02 8.52 -10.09
N ALA A 169 3.80 9.76 -10.52
CA ALA A 169 2.52 10.46 -10.45
C ALA A 169 1.89 10.58 -9.03
N SER A 170 2.68 10.42 -7.96
CA SER A 170 2.22 10.66 -6.58
C SER A 170 2.36 12.10 -6.09
N GLU A 171 3.01 12.96 -6.88
CA GLU A 171 3.17 14.38 -6.58
C GLU A 171 2.00 15.17 -7.18
N VAL A 172 1.19 15.77 -6.30
CA VAL A 172 0.04 16.59 -6.68
C VAL A 172 0.40 18.06 -6.46
N ASN A 173 0.99 18.66 -7.48
CA ASN A 173 0.91 20.09 -7.70
C ASN A 173 -0.20 20.32 -8.73
N GLU A 174 -1.24 21.05 -8.33
CA GLU A 174 -2.27 21.64 -9.20
C GLU A 174 -1.67 22.75 -10.10
#